data_AF-A0AAV1ZRC1-F1
#
_entry.id   AF-A0AAV1ZRC1-F1
#
_cell.length_a   1.000
_cell.length_b   1.000
_cell.length_c   1.000
_cell.angle_alpha   90.00
_cell.angle_beta   90.00
_cell.angle_gamma   90.00
#
_symmetry.space_group_name_H-M   'P 1'
#
loop_
_entity.id
_entity.type
_entity.pdbx_description
1 polymer ?
#
loop_
_entity_poly.entity_id
_entity_poly.type
_entity_poly.pdbx_seq_one_letter_code
_entity_poly.pdbx_strand_id
1 'polypeptide(L)'
;MTTDKDASARSTKSVDWERFGLSAEPSLEKGPLLGSWGEGEGSSHFHDKGAKELFHEDQLASNKPWWKTNFFLSEPVLFGVWDGVFTSCMINLFSVIIFLRVGWIVGEAGIAQSIGIVCLTVLIGTTTVLSGIGICERCHLESGGVHFLLSHIFGTRTGGAVSLIYCFGQSVSCALHVMGFAESFSQVLDISNIWAIRAVGMGMIILLLGINLAGVKWVIRLQFGLLIILLLAALDLAVGTFIQVDIDHGVIGYNLENLKNNTGSDYTDNENWFTVFGVFFPAMTGILAGINMSGDLHNPSRDIPVGTLASVGTSFFIYMIFVVGLGATCQRWALHTDYMIAAKVSAIGVLLLAGLYISAMSACLGSLYATPRIIQSMANENVIPILKFLGKGV
;
A
#
# COMPACT_ATOMS: atom_id res chain seq x y z
N MET A 1 -2.75 76.85 -41.70
CA MET A 1 -2.56 75.90 -42.83
C MET A 1 -1.08 75.56 -42.85
N THR A 2 -0.59 74.34 -42.66
CA THR A 2 -1.13 73.00 -42.43
C THR A 2 0.04 72.20 -41.82
N THR A 3 -0.24 71.35 -40.84
CA THR A 3 0.75 70.58 -40.07
C THR A 3 1.06 69.23 -40.72
N ASP A 4 2.35 68.89 -40.79
CA ASP A 4 2.90 67.57 -41.13
C ASP A 4 2.52 66.48 -40.13
N LYS A 5 2.25 65.28 -40.63
CA LYS A 5 2.42 64.00 -39.89
C LYS A 5 2.83 62.88 -40.86
N ASP A 6 4.12 62.56 -40.81
CA ASP A 6 4.69 61.29 -41.27
C ASP A 6 4.26 60.14 -40.34
N ALA A 7 3.86 59.00 -40.91
CA ALA A 7 3.81 57.72 -40.21
C ALA A 7 4.12 56.57 -41.18
N SER A 8 5.24 55.90 -40.92
CA SER A 8 5.81 54.82 -41.73
C SER A 8 4.98 53.52 -41.66
N ALA A 9 4.74 52.88 -42.80
CA ALA A 9 4.12 51.57 -42.88
C ALA A 9 5.10 50.44 -42.48
N ARG A 10 4.83 49.73 -41.38
CA ARG A 10 5.49 48.47 -41.02
C ARG A 10 4.63 47.28 -41.50
N SER A 11 5.21 46.44 -42.34
CA SER A 11 4.66 45.15 -42.76
C SER A 11 4.63 44.17 -41.57
N THR A 12 3.43 43.81 -41.11
CA THR A 12 3.22 42.71 -40.16
C THR A 12 2.97 41.42 -40.93
N LYS A 13 3.95 40.50 -40.91
CA LYS A 13 3.72 39.09 -41.32
C LYS A 13 2.70 38.48 -40.35
N SER A 14 1.55 38.07 -40.86
CA SER A 14 0.55 37.32 -40.11
C SER A 14 1.10 35.92 -39.77
N VAL A 15 1.02 35.56 -38.50
CA VAL A 15 1.34 34.20 -38.01
C VAL A 15 0.23 33.27 -38.48
N ASP A 16 0.61 32.14 -39.06
CA ASP A 16 -0.31 31.12 -39.54
C ASP A 16 -0.71 30.20 -38.37
N TRP A 17 -1.85 30.51 -37.74
CA TRP A 17 -2.34 29.83 -36.54
C TRP A 17 -2.91 28.44 -36.82
N GLU A 18 -3.15 28.09 -38.09
CA GLU A 18 -3.63 26.76 -38.49
C GLU A 18 -2.61 25.66 -38.16
N ARG A 19 -1.32 25.98 -38.21
CA ARG A 19 -0.23 25.07 -37.81
C ARG A 19 -0.30 24.64 -36.34
N PHE A 20 -0.99 25.40 -35.50
CA PHE A 20 -1.12 25.16 -34.07
C PHE A 20 -2.53 24.73 -33.65
N GLY A 21 -3.42 24.44 -34.60
CA GLY A 21 -4.77 23.93 -34.30
C GLY A 21 -5.69 24.91 -33.56
N LEU A 22 -5.42 26.22 -33.66
CA LEU A 22 -6.15 27.27 -32.95
C LEU A 22 -6.78 28.23 -33.97
N SER A 23 -7.82 27.79 -34.68
CA SER A 23 -8.69 28.66 -35.47
C SER A 23 -9.89 29.11 -34.64
N ALA A 24 -10.11 30.42 -34.58
CA ALA A 24 -11.27 31.01 -33.95
C ALA A 24 -12.46 30.98 -34.91
N GLU A 25 -13.26 29.90 -34.86
CA GLU A 25 -14.72 29.83 -35.09
C GLU A 25 -15.15 28.36 -35.24
N PRO A 26 -16.23 27.89 -34.57
CA PRO A 26 -16.67 26.51 -34.67
C PRO A 26 -17.49 26.29 -35.94
N SER A 27 -16.99 25.40 -36.82
CA SER A 27 -17.74 24.91 -37.99
C SER A 27 -18.86 23.97 -37.55
N LEU A 28 -20.10 24.37 -37.84
CA LEU A 28 -21.32 23.55 -37.73
C LEU A 28 -21.32 22.46 -38.81
N GLU A 29 -20.89 21.24 -38.48
CA GLU A 29 -21.23 20.06 -39.28
C GLU A 29 -22.60 19.49 -38.88
N LYS A 30 -23.47 19.37 -39.88
CA LYS A 30 -24.84 18.85 -39.78
C LYS A 30 -24.81 17.32 -39.71
N GLY A 31 -25.18 16.74 -38.57
CA GLY A 31 -25.62 15.34 -38.49
C GLY A 31 -27.11 15.19 -38.85
N PRO A 32 -27.58 14.02 -39.35
CA PRO A 32 -28.98 13.80 -39.65
C PRO A 32 -29.81 13.50 -38.39
N LEU A 33 -31.02 14.07 -38.39
CA LEU A 33 -32.02 14.05 -37.33
C LEU A 33 -32.65 12.65 -37.11
N LEU A 34 -32.73 12.22 -35.85
CA LEU A 34 -33.84 11.40 -35.35
C LEU A 34 -34.10 11.76 -33.87
N GLY A 35 -35.35 12.09 -33.54
CA GLY A 35 -35.69 12.93 -32.40
C GLY A 35 -36.10 12.25 -31.09
N SER A 36 -36.27 13.12 -30.08
CA SER A 36 -37.33 13.16 -29.07
C SER A 36 -36.85 13.27 -27.60
N TRP A 37 -36.87 14.51 -27.11
CA TRP A 37 -37.33 15.04 -25.81
C TRP A 37 -37.05 14.31 -24.47
N GLY A 38 -36.41 15.04 -23.55
CA GLY A 38 -36.59 14.90 -22.09
C GLY A 38 -35.39 15.31 -21.22
N GLU A 39 -35.43 16.54 -20.69
CA GLU A 39 -34.90 17.07 -19.39
C GLU A 39 -33.69 16.34 -18.74
N GLY A 40 -32.54 16.94 -18.45
CA GLY A 40 -32.30 18.21 -17.76
C GLY A 40 -31.57 17.93 -16.45
N GLU A 41 -30.23 17.80 -16.46
CA GLU A 41 -29.39 17.93 -15.27
C GLU A 41 -27.93 18.24 -15.65
N GLY A 42 -27.36 19.24 -14.99
CA GLY A 42 -26.11 19.89 -15.37
C GLY A 42 -24.86 19.32 -14.70
N SER A 43 -23.75 19.49 -15.42
CA SER A 43 -22.36 19.56 -14.96
C SER A 43 -21.62 18.26 -14.61
N SER A 44 -20.60 17.95 -15.44
CA SER A 44 -19.31 17.27 -15.14
C SER A 44 -18.75 16.40 -16.28
N HIS A 45 -19.24 16.51 -17.53
CA HIS A 45 -18.81 15.64 -18.64
C HIS A 45 -17.77 16.22 -19.64
N PHE A 46 -17.17 17.39 -19.38
CA PHE A 46 -16.29 18.02 -20.38
C PHE A 46 -14.83 17.53 -20.35
N HIS A 47 -14.37 16.93 -19.25
CA HIS A 47 -12.97 16.45 -19.13
C HIS A 47 -12.76 15.01 -19.64
N ASP A 48 -13.84 14.22 -19.73
CA ASP A 48 -13.78 12.79 -20.08
C ASP A 48 -13.69 12.57 -21.60
N LYS A 49 -14.18 13.50 -22.42
CA LYS A 49 -14.11 13.39 -23.89
C LYS A 49 -12.74 13.71 -24.46
N GLY A 50 -12.08 14.79 -24.00
CA GLY A 50 -10.80 15.22 -24.55
C GLY A 50 -9.65 14.24 -24.27
N ALA A 51 -9.63 13.62 -23.08
CA ALA A 51 -8.64 12.59 -22.75
C ALA A 51 -8.87 11.32 -23.58
N LYS A 52 -10.14 10.91 -23.79
CA LYS A 52 -10.47 9.76 -24.64
C LYS A 52 -10.11 10.02 -26.11
N GLU A 53 -10.35 11.22 -26.63
CA GLU A 53 -10.03 11.57 -28.02
C GLU A 53 -8.53 11.60 -28.33
N LEU A 54 -7.69 12.12 -27.43
CA LEU A 54 -6.22 12.16 -27.59
C LEU A 54 -5.56 10.78 -27.66
N PHE A 55 -6.18 9.74 -27.08
CA PHE A 55 -5.70 8.35 -27.17
C PHE A 55 -6.40 7.52 -28.25
N HIS A 56 -7.53 7.99 -28.79
CA HIS A 56 -8.19 7.38 -29.94
C HIS A 56 -7.49 7.71 -31.27
N GLU A 57 -6.84 8.87 -31.40
CA GLU A 57 -6.05 9.20 -32.59
C GLU A 57 -4.82 8.29 -32.76
N ASP A 58 -4.17 7.89 -31.66
CA ASP A 58 -3.02 6.97 -31.70
C ASP A 58 -3.41 5.51 -32.06
N GLN A 59 -4.69 5.14 -31.91
CA GLN A 59 -5.19 3.81 -32.29
C GLN A 59 -5.36 3.64 -33.81
N LEU A 60 -5.63 4.73 -34.54
CA LEU A 60 -5.82 4.69 -36.00
C LEU A 60 -4.49 4.62 -36.77
N ALA A 61 -3.34 4.85 -36.11
CA ALA A 61 -2.03 4.92 -36.77
C ALA A 61 -1.02 3.81 -36.37
N SER A 62 -1.37 2.85 -35.50
CA SER A 62 -0.38 1.90 -34.96
C SER A 62 -0.48 0.48 -35.55
N ASN A 63 0.35 0.21 -36.57
CA ASN A 63 0.66 -1.13 -37.07
C ASN A 63 1.57 -1.92 -36.10
N LYS A 64 1.20 -1.98 -34.80
CA LYS A 64 1.95 -2.72 -33.77
C LYS A 64 1.37 -4.14 -33.61
N PRO A 65 2.21 -5.16 -33.39
CA PRO A 65 1.74 -6.54 -33.20
C PRO A 65 0.77 -6.65 -32.01
N TRP A 66 -0.29 -7.45 -32.17
CA TRP A 66 -1.37 -7.63 -31.19
C TRP A 66 -0.91 -7.94 -29.75
N TRP A 67 0.24 -8.62 -29.60
CA TRP A 67 0.82 -8.95 -28.30
C TRP A 67 1.48 -7.75 -27.61
N LYS A 68 1.95 -6.74 -28.34
CA LYS A 68 2.48 -5.51 -27.72
C LYS A 68 1.36 -4.63 -27.17
N THR A 69 0.22 -4.58 -27.85
CA THR A 69 -0.92 -3.78 -27.40
C THR A 69 -1.56 -4.40 -26.17
N ASN A 70 -1.83 -5.71 -26.18
CA ASN A 70 -2.44 -6.39 -25.03
C ASN A 70 -1.53 -6.51 -23.80
N PHE A 71 -0.20 -6.63 -23.99
CA PHE A 71 0.73 -6.82 -22.87
C PHE A 71 1.30 -5.50 -22.32
N PHE A 72 1.44 -4.46 -23.15
CA PHE A 72 2.11 -3.21 -22.74
C PHE A 72 1.21 -1.97 -22.78
N LEU A 73 0.24 -1.88 -23.70
CA LEU A 73 -0.63 -0.69 -23.87
C LEU A 73 -2.09 -1.04 -23.54
N SER A 74 -2.35 -1.15 -22.25
CA SER A 74 -3.70 -1.06 -21.68
C SER A 74 -3.79 0.25 -20.91
N GLU A 75 -4.88 1.00 -21.10
CA GLU A 75 -5.22 2.26 -20.43
C GLU A 75 -4.86 2.23 -18.93
N PRO A 76 -4.42 3.35 -18.33
CA PRO A 76 -4.29 3.43 -16.88
C PRO A 76 -5.69 3.25 -16.27
N VAL A 77 -5.96 2.08 -15.71
CA VAL A 77 -7.17 1.85 -14.93
C VAL A 77 -7.00 2.63 -13.64
N LEU A 78 -7.65 3.79 -13.54
CA LEU A 78 -7.67 4.60 -12.33
C LEU A 78 -8.44 3.85 -11.24
N PHE A 79 -7.85 3.74 -10.04
CA PHE A 79 -8.45 3.05 -8.91
C PHE A 79 -9.29 4.00 -8.05
N GLY A 80 -10.29 3.47 -7.35
CA GLY A 80 -11.10 4.20 -6.37
C GLY A 80 -10.67 3.97 -4.92
N VAL A 81 -11.50 4.45 -3.99
CA VAL A 81 -11.33 4.30 -2.53
C VAL A 81 -11.08 2.85 -2.11
N TRP A 82 -11.97 1.94 -2.50
CA TRP A 82 -12.01 0.55 -1.99
C TRP A 82 -11.01 -0.35 -2.72
N ASP A 83 -11.02 -0.26 -4.06
CA ASP A 83 -10.21 -1.13 -4.92
C ASP A 83 -8.73 -0.71 -4.92
N GLY A 84 -8.44 0.57 -4.68
CA GLY A 84 -7.08 1.12 -4.64
C GLY A 84 -6.58 1.30 -3.20
N VAL A 85 -7.01 2.41 -2.58
CA VAL A 85 -6.41 2.89 -1.32
C VAL A 85 -6.65 1.91 -0.17
N PHE A 86 -7.90 1.49 0.06
CA PHE A 86 -8.23 0.60 1.17
C PHE A 86 -7.50 -0.74 1.05
N THR A 87 -7.58 -1.36 -0.13
CA THR A 87 -6.91 -2.63 -0.41
C THR A 87 -5.40 -2.55 -0.20
N SER A 88 -4.77 -1.46 -0.67
CA SER A 88 -3.34 -1.26 -0.51
C SER A 88 -2.91 -1.00 0.92
N CYS A 89 -3.63 -0.15 1.63
CA CYS A 89 -3.37 0.09 3.05
C CYS A 89 -3.57 -1.18 3.89
N MET A 90 -4.68 -1.90 3.70
CA MET A 90 -4.95 -3.14 4.43
C MET A 90 -3.84 -4.17 4.24
N ILE A 91 -3.39 -4.42 3.02
CA ILE A 91 -2.32 -5.39 2.75
C ILE A 91 -0.99 -5.00 3.39
N ASN A 92 -0.67 -3.70 3.44
CA ASN A 92 0.58 -3.25 4.05
C ASN A 92 0.48 -3.10 5.58
N LEU A 93 -0.73 -2.98 6.14
CA LEU A 93 -0.97 -3.03 7.59
C LEU A 93 -0.95 -4.47 8.09
N PHE A 94 -1.58 -5.39 7.37
CA PHE A 94 -1.49 -6.82 7.63
C PHE A 94 -0.12 -7.35 7.23
N SER A 95 0.80 -7.24 8.17
CA SER A 95 2.16 -7.76 8.09
C SER A 95 2.28 -9.15 8.72
N VAL A 96 3.43 -9.77 8.43
CA VAL A 96 3.86 -11.06 9.00
C VAL A 96 3.85 -11.06 10.54
N ILE A 97 4.01 -9.88 11.15
CA ILE A 97 4.07 -9.67 12.60
C ILE A 97 2.74 -10.04 13.26
N ILE A 98 1.61 -9.72 12.62
CA ILE A 98 0.29 -9.98 13.21
C ILE A 98 0.02 -11.48 13.34
N PHE A 99 0.51 -12.27 12.40
CA PHE A 99 0.32 -13.72 12.39
C PHE A 99 1.37 -14.46 13.24
N LEU A 100 2.64 -14.04 13.23
CA LEU A 100 3.73 -14.77 13.90
C LEU A 100 4.13 -14.23 15.28
N ARG A 101 3.83 -12.97 15.58
CA ARG A 101 4.36 -12.30 16.78
C ARG A 101 3.31 -11.82 17.76
N VAL A 102 2.03 -11.72 17.39
CA VAL A 102 0.98 -11.29 18.33
C VAL A 102 0.85 -12.25 19.50
N GLY A 103 0.98 -13.57 19.28
CA GLY A 103 1.00 -14.55 20.37
C GLY A 103 2.08 -14.24 21.41
N TRP A 104 3.33 -14.07 20.94
CA TRP A 104 4.47 -13.72 21.79
C TRP A 104 4.31 -12.36 22.49
N ILE A 105 3.82 -11.33 21.78
CA ILE A 105 3.54 -10.01 22.36
C ILE A 105 2.57 -10.13 23.54
N VAL A 106 1.50 -10.93 23.38
CA VAL A 106 0.53 -11.18 24.45
C VAL A 106 1.14 -12.00 25.58
N GLY A 107 2.04 -12.94 25.30
CA GLY A 107 2.79 -13.69 26.31
C GLY A 107 3.64 -12.79 27.20
N GLU A 108 4.49 -11.95 26.60
CA GLU A 108 5.43 -11.07 27.33
C GLU A 108 4.70 -9.91 28.03
N ALA A 109 3.97 -9.08 27.27
CA ALA A 109 3.37 -7.87 27.80
C ALA A 109 2.04 -8.14 28.54
N GLY A 110 1.39 -9.29 28.31
CA GLY A 110 0.03 -9.54 28.76
C GLY A 110 -1.01 -8.78 27.94
N ILE A 111 -2.28 -9.15 28.10
CA ILE A 111 -3.40 -8.59 27.32
C ILE A 111 -3.53 -7.09 27.54
N ALA A 112 -3.45 -6.61 28.78
CA ALA A 112 -3.69 -5.20 29.10
C ALA A 112 -2.63 -4.28 28.48
N GLN A 113 -1.34 -4.63 28.61
CA GLN A 113 -0.27 -3.82 28.02
C GLN A 113 -0.19 -4.01 26.51
N SER A 114 -0.52 -5.19 25.97
CA SER A 114 -0.61 -5.42 24.52
C SER A 114 -1.67 -4.52 23.87
N ILE A 115 -2.85 -4.39 24.49
CA ILE A 115 -3.88 -3.43 24.06
C ILE A 115 -3.32 -2.00 24.08
N GLY A 116 -2.60 -1.63 25.14
CA GLY A 116 -1.92 -0.33 25.23
C GLY A 116 -0.93 -0.09 24.10
N ILE A 117 -0.11 -1.10 23.75
CA ILE A 117 0.85 -1.07 22.65
C ILE A 117 0.13 -0.90 21.30
N VAL A 118 -0.95 -1.64 21.06
CA VAL A 118 -1.77 -1.53 19.84
C VAL A 118 -2.36 -0.12 19.73
N CYS A 119 -3.01 0.37 20.79
CA CYS A 119 -3.60 1.70 20.83
C CYS A 119 -2.57 2.80 20.58
N LEU A 120 -1.40 2.74 21.22
CA LEU A 120 -0.33 3.71 21.03
C LEU A 120 0.20 3.68 19.59
N THR A 121 0.41 2.49 19.03
CA THR A 121 0.90 2.33 17.66
C THR A 121 -0.09 2.89 16.64
N VAL A 122 -1.38 2.60 16.82
CA VAL A 122 -2.45 3.14 15.95
C VAL A 122 -2.59 4.65 16.13
N LEU A 123 -2.44 5.19 17.34
CA LEU A 123 -2.45 6.64 17.59
C LEU A 123 -1.32 7.35 16.83
N ILE A 124 -0.09 6.81 16.90
CA ILE A 124 1.07 7.33 16.16
C ILE A 124 0.79 7.28 14.65
N GLY A 125 0.36 6.12 14.14
CA GLY A 125 0.06 5.96 12.72
C GLY A 125 -1.05 6.89 12.24
N THR A 126 -2.15 7.00 12.98
CA THR A 126 -3.27 7.89 12.66
C THR A 126 -2.84 9.35 12.64
N THR A 127 -1.98 9.77 13.57
CA THR A 127 -1.42 11.13 13.58
C THR A 127 -0.60 11.41 12.30
N THR A 128 0.19 10.44 11.85
CA THR A 128 0.94 10.53 10.58
C THR A 128 0.00 10.63 9.38
N VAL A 129 -1.07 9.83 9.34
CA VAL A 129 -2.05 9.85 8.24
C VAL A 129 -2.86 11.13 8.22
N LEU A 130 -3.35 11.62 9.36
CA LEU A 130 -4.07 12.89 9.43
C LEU A 130 -3.19 14.04 8.96
N SER A 131 -1.89 14.01 9.28
CA SER A 131 -0.92 14.95 8.76
C SER A 131 -0.80 14.84 7.23
N GLY A 132 -0.66 13.62 6.69
CA GLY A 132 -0.61 13.36 5.24
C GLY A 132 -1.88 13.80 4.50
N ILE A 133 -3.06 13.55 5.06
CA ILE A 133 -4.36 13.94 4.52
C ILE A 133 -4.48 15.47 4.44
N GLY A 134 -4.15 16.19 5.51
CA GLY A 134 -4.22 17.66 5.51
C GLY A 134 -3.32 18.31 4.45
N ILE A 135 -2.28 17.61 4.01
CA ILE A 135 -1.40 18.02 2.91
C ILE A 135 -2.04 17.70 1.56
N CYS A 136 -2.60 16.49 1.41
CA CYS A 136 -3.27 16.02 0.21
C CYS A 136 -4.48 16.90 -0.19
N GLU A 137 -5.15 17.51 0.78
CA GLU A 137 -6.26 18.43 0.53
C GLU A 137 -5.82 19.78 -0.06
N ARG A 138 -4.58 20.19 0.20
CA ARG A 138 -4.06 21.51 -0.21
C ARG A 138 -3.16 21.47 -1.44
N CYS A 139 -2.58 20.31 -1.72
CA CYS A 139 -1.67 20.09 -2.84
C CYS A 139 -2.37 19.31 -3.96
N HIS A 140 -2.19 19.72 -5.21
CA HIS A 140 -2.60 18.90 -6.34
C HIS A 140 -1.67 17.69 -6.40
N LEU A 141 -2.22 16.49 -6.19
CA LEU A 141 -1.44 15.26 -6.12
C LEU A 141 -1.01 14.84 -7.53
N GLU A 142 0.28 14.95 -7.80
CA GLU A 142 0.90 14.40 -9.00
C GLU A 142 1.52 13.02 -8.73
N SER A 143 2.07 12.40 -9.78
CA SER A 143 2.78 11.13 -9.68
C SER A 143 4.10 11.30 -8.90
N GLY A 144 4.27 10.56 -7.80
CA GLY A 144 5.44 10.67 -6.92
C GLY A 144 5.20 10.27 -5.46
N GLY A 145 3.96 10.00 -5.09
CA GLY A 145 3.59 9.41 -3.80
C GLY A 145 4.02 10.25 -2.61
N VAL A 146 4.58 9.60 -1.58
CA VAL A 146 5.03 10.28 -0.35
C VAL A 146 6.17 11.28 -0.60
N HIS A 147 7.06 11.03 -1.58
CA HIS A 147 8.19 11.94 -1.83
C HIS A 147 7.73 13.28 -2.39
N PHE A 148 6.85 13.27 -3.38
CA PHE A 148 6.27 14.49 -3.95
C PHE A 148 5.61 15.34 -2.86
N LEU A 149 4.88 14.68 -1.96
CA LEU A 149 4.19 15.34 -0.87
C LEU A 149 5.16 16.02 0.13
N LEU A 150 6.27 15.33 0.44
CA LEU A 150 7.31 15.85 1.33
C LEU A 150 8.16 16.96 0.67
N SER A 151 8.51 16.81 -0.60
CA SER A 151 9.31 17.80 -1.34
C SER A 151 8.53 19.10 -1.55
N HIS A 152 7.21 19.03 -1.69
CA HIS A 152 6.35 20.21 -1.82
C HIS A 152 6.29 21.06 -0.54
N ILE A 153 6.34 20.45 0.65
CA ILE A 153 6.26 21.19 1.92
C ILE A 153 7.62 21.62 2.42
N PHE A 154 8.55 20.66 2.53
CA PHE A 154 9.84 20.91 3.16
C PHE A 154 10.90 21.45 2.19
N GLY A 155 10.53 21.59 0.90
CA GLY A 155 11.44 21.83 -0.19
C GLY A 155 12.21 20.58 -0.61
N THR A 156 12.76 20.60 -1.81
CA THR A 156 13.41 19.45 -2.46
C THR A 156 14.55 18.84 -1.63
N ARG A 157 15.39 19.67 -0.98
CA ARG A 157 16.54 19.21 -0.18
C ARG A 157 16.11 18.41 1.06
N THR A 158 15.22 18.98 1.86
CA THR A 158 14.79 18.38 3.13
C THR A 158 13.82 17.23 2.86
N GLY A 159 12.90 17.40 1.89
CA GLY A 159 11.98 16.35 1.46
C GLY A 159 12.71 15.13 0.90
N GLY A 160 13.79 15.33 0.14
CA GLY A 160 14.65 14.23 -0.33
C GLY A 160 15.37 13.49 0.80
N ALA A 161 15.87 14.19 1.82
CA ALA A 161 16.50 13.54 2.97
C ALA A 161 15.51 12.63 3.74
N VAL A 162 14.29 13.13 4.01
CA VAL A 162 13.24 12.33 4.66
C VAL A 162 12.83 11.14 3.78
N SER A 163 12.72 11.36 2.47
CA SER A 163 12.33 10.30 1.53
C SER A 163 13.39 9.22 1.39
N LEU A 164 14.67 9.55 1.52
CA LEU A 164 15.76 8.58 1.54
C LEU A 164 15.71 7.71 2.80
N ILE A 165 15.41 8.29 3.96
CA ILE A 165 15.16 7.53 5.21
C ILE A 165 13.95 6.61 5.05
N TYR A 166 12.87 7.11 4.44
CA TYR A 166 11.68 6.31 4.15
C TYR A 166 12.01 5.12 3.21
N CYS A 167 12.78 5.34 2.15
CA CYS A 167 13.24 4.28 1.24
C CYS A 167 14.07 3.21 1.95
N PHE A 168 14.96 3.63 2.85
CA PHE A 168 15.73 2.70 3.67
C PHE A 168 14.82 1.89 4.59
N GLY A 169 13.87 2.54 5.26
CA GLY A 169 12.86 1.88 6.10
C GLY A 169 12.03 0.85 5.33
N GLN A 170 11.59 1.18 4.12
CA GLN A 170 10.86 0.24 3.24
C GLN A 170 11.72 -0.95 2.81
N SER A 171 13.01 -0.74 2.56
CA SER A 171 13.95 -1.82 2.22
C SER A 171 14.13 -2.80 3.40
N VAL A 172 14.30 -2.28 4.61
CA VAL A 172 14.40 -3.08 5.84
C VAL A 172 13.06 -3.79 6.14
N SER A 173 11.94 -3.12 5.91
CA SER A 173 10.60 -3.71 6.04
C SER A 173 10.41 -4.90 5.10
N CYS A 174 10.84 -4.82 3.83
CA CYS A 174 10.79 -5.96 2.91
C CYS A 174 11.59 -7.16 3.45
N ALA A 175 12.78 -6.91 4.00
CA ALA A 175 13.61 -7.95 4.61
C ALA A 175 12.90 -8.61 5.81
N LEU A 176 12.21 -7.83 6.64
CA LEU A 176 11.40 -8.34 7.75
C LEU A 176 10.30 -9.28 7.27
N HIS A 177 9.53 -8.88 6.25
CA HIS A 177 8.44 -9.70 5.72
C HIS A 177 8.95 -11.02 5.11
N VAL A 178 10.05 -10.96 4.35
CA VAL A 178 10.69 -12.13 3.75
C VAL A 178 11.22 -13.08 4.82
N MET A 179 11.84 -12.55 5.87
CA MET A 179 12.36 -13.39 6.96
C MET A 179 11.23 -14.06 7.74
N GLY A 180 10.12 -13.36 7.99
CA GLY A 180 8.94 -13.99 8.61
C GLY A 180 8.33 -15.08 7.74
N PHE A 181 8.26 -14.87 6.41
CA PHE A 181 7.87 -15.94 5.48
C PHE A 181 8.81 -17.14 5.60
N ALA A 182 10.13 -16.90 5.55
CA ALA A 182 11.12 -17.96 5.56
C ALA A 182 11.13 -18.75 6.86
N GLU A 183 10.95 -18.10 8.00
CA GLU A 183 10.83 -18.74 9.32
C GLU A 183 9.64 -19.70 9.35
N SER A 184 8.44 -19.21 9.00
CA SER A 184 7.24 -20.04 8.99
C SER A 184 7.31 -21.16 7.95
N PHE A 185 7.80 -20.88 6.75
CA PHE A 185 7.93 -21.89 5.69
C PHE A 185 8.92 -22.99 6.09
N SER A 186 10.00 -22.63 6.75
CA SER A 186 11.00 -23.60 7.23
C SER A 186 10.49 -24.45 8.38
N GLN A 187 9.64 -23.89 9.26
CA GLN A 187 8.97 -24.65 10.32
C GLN A 187 8.00 -25.71 9.74
N VAL A 188 7.29 -25.39 8.65
CA VAL A 188 6.41 -26.36 7.95
C VAL A 188 7.21 -27.49 7.30
N LEU A 189 8.41 -27.23 6.82
CA LEU A 189 9.30 -28.22 6.21
C LEU A 189 10.25 -28.93 7.20
N ASP A 190 10.11 -28.66 8.51
CA ASP A 190 10.97 -29.16 9.58
C ASP A 190 12.49 -28.89 9.33
N ILE A 191 12.79 -27.73 8.75
CA ILE A 191 14.15 -27.28 8.45
C ILE A 191 14.66 -26.44 9.63
N SER A 192 15.57 -27.02 10.42
CA SER A 192 16.15 -26.36 11.60
C SER A 192 17.43 -25.56 11.32
N ASN A 193 18.02 -25.69 10.14
CA ASN A 193 19.30 -25.04 9.83
C ASN A 193 19.13 -23.55 9.52
N ILE A 194 19.77 -22.67 10.30
CA ILE A 194 19.70 -21.21 10.12
C ILE A 194 20.13 -20.73 8.74
N TRP A 195 21.11 -21.38 8.10
CA TRP A 195 21.54 -21.04 6.76
C TRP A 195 20.51 -21.42 5.71
N ALA A 196 19.76 -22.50 5.94
CA ALA A 196 18.68 -22.91 5.06
C ALA A 196 17.49 -21.95 5.13
N ILE A 197 17.11 -21.49 6.34
CA ILE A 197 16.06 -20.45 6.52
C ILE A 197 16.45 -19.18 5.75
N ARG A 198 17.70 -18.72 5.88
CA ARG A 198 18.21 -17.56 5.13
C ARG A 198 18.19 -17.81 3.62
N ALA A 199 18.52 -19.02 3.16
CA ALA A 199 18.47 -19.39 1.75
C ALA A 199 17.06 -19.35 1.17
N VAL A 200 16.06 -19.81 1.93
CA VAL A 200 14.63 -19.69 1.56
C VAL A 200 14.25 -18.22 1.40
N GLY A 201 14.62 -17.36 2.35
CA GLY A 201 14.37 -15.91 2.28
C GLY A 201 15.02 -15.26 1.05
N MET A 202 16.30 -15.56 0.78
CA MET A 202 17.01 -15.05 -0.40
C MET A 202 16.34 -15.51 -1.70
N GLY A 203 15.96 -16.79 -1.79
CA GLY A 203 15.22 -17.32 -2.94
C GLY A 203 13.89 -16.60 -3.17
N MET A 204 13.18 -16.29 -2.07
CA MET A 204 11.91 -15.57 -2.12
C MET A 204 12.09 -14.14 -2.64
N ILE A 205 13.08 -13.39 -2.16
CA ILE A 205 13.36 -12.02 -2.66
C ILE A 205 13.68 -12.03 -4.16
N ILE A 206 14.52 -12.97 -4.61
CA ILE A 206 14.88 -13.11 -6.02
C ILE A 206 13.64 -13.42 -6.87
N LEU A 207 12.75 -14.28 -6.37
CA LEU A 207 11.49 -14.61 -7.03
C LEU A 207 10.57 -13.39 -7.13
N LEU A 208 10.36 -12.65 -6.04
CA LEU A 208 9.53 -11.42 -6.08
C LEU A 208 10.14 -10.34 -6.95
N LEU A 209 11.46 -10.22 -6.98
CA LEU A 209 12.16 -9.31 -7.89
C LEU A 209 11.87 -9.69 -9.34
N GLY A 210 11.96 -10.98 -9.69
CA GLY A 210 11.59 -11.49 -11.01
C GLY A 210 10.14 -11.16 -11.39
N ILE A 211 9.20 -11.31 -10.45
CA ILE A 211 7.79 -10.95 -10.65
C ILE A 211 7.63 -9.44 -10.89
N ASN A 212 8.29 -8.60 -10.10
CA ASN A 212 8.22 -7.14 -10.27
C ASN A 212 8.78 -6.70 -11.63
N LEU A 213 9.86 -7.33 -12.11
CA LEU A 213 10.45 -7.04 -13.42
C LEU A 213 9.56 -7.49 -14.59
N ALA A 214 8.76 -8.54 -14.42
CA ALA A 214 7.87 -9.05 -15.47
C ALA A 214 6.64 -8.16 -15.72
N GLY A 215 6.22 -7.34 -14.74
CA GLY A 215 5.22 -6.30 -14.94
C GLY A 215 4.29 -6.06 -13.75
N VAL A 216 4.32 -4.83 -13.22
CA VAL A 216 3.57 -4.38 -12.04
C VAL A 216 2.03 -4.41 -12.24
N LYS A 217 1.53 -4.35 -13.48
CA LYS A 217 0.07 -4.32 -13.76
C LYS A 217 -0.65 -5.59 -13.26
N TRP A 218 -0.01 -6.75 -13.34
CA TRP A 218 -0.58 -8.01 -12.82
C TRP A 218 -0.61 -8.04 -11.29
N VAL A 219 0.42 -7.46 -10.65
CA VAL A 219 0.53 -7.41 -9.18
C VAL A 219 -0.65 -6.66 -8.57
N ILE A 220 -1.02 -5.51 -9.14
CA ILE A 220 -2.12 -4.69 -8.60
C ILE A 220 -3.47 -5.40 -8.76
N ARG A 221 -3.70 -6.11 -9.88
CA ARG A 221 -4.94 -6.91 -10.04
C ARG A 221 -4.99 -8.12 -9.11
N LEU A 222 -3.84 -8.75 -8.84
CA LEU A 222 -3.75 -9.84 -7.87
C LEU A 222 -4.02 -9.35 -6.44
N GLN A 223 -3.66 -8.11 -6.14
CA GLN A 223 -3.77 -7.51 -4.81
C GLN A 223 -5.19 -7.60 -4.22
N PHE A 224 -6.24 -7.41 -5.03
CA PHE A 224 -7.63 -7.58 -4.57
C PHE A 224 -7.94 -9.04 -4.16
N GLY A 225 -7.48 -10.01 -4.93
CA GLY A 225 -7.62 -11.44 -4.59
C GLY A 225 -6.83 -11.82 -3.33
N LEU A 226 -5.62 -11.25 -3.19
CA LEU A 226 -4.77 -11.44 -2.00
C LEU A 226 -5.43 -10.87 -0.73
N LEU A 227 -6.10 -9.72 -0.83
CA LEU A 227 -6.86 -9.13 0.28
C LEU A 227 -7.99 -10.06 0.74
N ILE A 228 -8.74 -10.66 -0.18
CA ILE A 228 -9.85 -11.57 0.18
C ILE A 228 -9.31 -12.75 1.00
N ILE A 229 -8.21 -13.37 0.55
CA ILE A 229 -7.62 -14.51 1.27
C ILE A 229 -7.11 -14.07 2.64
N LEU A 230 -6.52 -12.87 2.73
CA LEU A 230 -6.05 -12.30 3.98
C LEU A 230 -7.19 -12.04 4.99
N LEU A 231 -8.30 -11.46 4.53
CA LEU A 231 -9.47 -11.23 5.39
C LEU A 231 -10.13 -12.54 5.82
N LEU A 232 -10.17 -13.54 4.93
CA LEU A 232 -10.63 -14.88 5.27
C LEU A 232 -9.71 -15.55 6.31
N ALA A 233 -8.40 -15.41 6.20
CA ALA A 233 -7.45 -15.89 7.20
C ALA A 233 -7.63 -15.20 8.56
N ALA A 234 -7.90 -13.90 8.56
CA ALA A 234 -8.19 -13.17 9.79
C ALA A 234 -9.51 -13.58 10.43
N LEU A 235 -10.54 -13.79 9.63
CA LEU A 235 -11.82 -14.34 10.08
C LEU A 235 -11.67 -15.76 10.61
N ASP A 236 -10.87 -16.59 9.95
CA ASP A 236 -10.59 -17.97 10.34
C ASP A 236 -9.93 -18.08 11.71
N LEU A 237 -9.01 -17.15 12.04
CA LEU A 237 -8.47 -17.05 13.40
C LEU A 237 -9.56 -16.65 14.39
N ALA A 238 -10.35 -15.61 14.07
CA ALA A 238 -11.39 -15.08 14.94
C ALA A 238 -12.52 -16.11 15.21
N VAL A 239 -12.80 -16.99 14.26
CA VAL A 239 -13.74 -18.10 14.43
C VAL A 239 -13.06 -19.27 15.15
N GLY A 240 -11.79 -19.53 14.84
CA GLY A 240 -10.97 -20.56 15.46
C GLY A 240 -10.89 -20.45 16.99
N THR A 241 -10.83 -19.23 17.53
CA THR A 241 -10.84 -19.02 18.98
C THR A 241 -12.07 -19.61 19.70
N PHE A 242 -13.20 -19.78 19.00
CA PHE A 242 -14.43 -20.36 19.57
C PHE A 242 -14.55 -21.88 19.37
N ILE A 243 -13.88 -22.43 18.35
CA ILE A 243 -14.08 -23.82 17.92
C ILE A 243 -12.93 -24.71 18.38
N GLN A 244 -11.70 -24.23 18.25
CA GLN A 244 -10.51 -25.05 18.34
C GLN A 244 -10.03 -25.20 19.79
N VAL A 245 -9.83 -26.44 20.20
CA VAL A 245 -9.27 -26.80 21.51
C VAL A 245 -8.18 -27.85 21.26
N ASP A 246 -6.95 -27.48 21.55
CA ASP A 246 -5.75 -28.32 21.42
C ASP A 246 -4.92 -28.17 22.70
N ILE A 247 -5.17 -29.09 23.64
CA ILE A 247 -4.60 -29.04 24.98
C ILE A 247 -3.09 -29.28 24.95
N ASP A 248 -2.61 -30.11 24.02
CA ASP A 248 -1.19 -30.48 23.91
C ASP A 248 -0.32 -29.28 23.51
N HIS A 249 -0.88 -28.35 22.74
CA HIS A 249 -0.23 -27.11 22.34
C HIS A 249 -0.67 -25.88 23.16
N GLY A 250 -1.37 -26.09 24.28
CA GLY A 250 -1.75 -25.03 25.20
C GLY A 250 -2.96 -24.20 24.78
N VAL A 251 -3.76 -24.65 23.81
CA VAL A 251 -5.01 -24.02 23.37
C VAL A 251 -6.18 -24.68 24.11
N ILE A 252 -6.64 -24.10 25.21
CA ILE A 252 -7.71 -24.68 26.04
C ILE A 252 -9.11 -24.13 25.69
N GLY A 253 -9.18 -23.11 24.85
CA GLY A 253 -10.38 -22.33 24.59
C GLY A 253 -10.61 -21.24 25.65
N TYR A 254 -11.73 -20.52 25.54
CA TYR A 254 -12.04 -19.39 26.42
C TYR A 254 -12.16 -19.80 27.89
N ASN A 255 -11.17 -19.42 28.69
CA ASN A 255 -11.16 -19.66 30.13
C ASN A 255 -10.86 -18.37 30.90
N LEU A 256 -11.68 -18.08 31.92
CA LEU A 256 -11.52 -16.92 32.79
C LEU A 256 -10.20 -16.97 33.59
N GLU A 257 -9.72 -18.17 33.90
CA GLU A 257 -8.43 -18.37 34.58
C GLU A 257 -7.26 -17.98 33.66
N ASN A 258 -7.26 -18.44 32.40
CA ASN A 258 -6.26 -18.02 31.41
C ASN A 258 -6.30 -16.51 31.20
N LEU A 259 -7.50 -15.94 31.06
CA LEU A 259 -7.66 -14.50 30.89
C LEU A 259 -7.01 -13.73 32.05
N LYS A 260 -7.26 -14.14 33.30
CA LYS A 260 -6.64 -13.53 34.48
C LYS A 260 -5.12 -13.70 34.49
N ASN A 261 -4.64 -14.91 34.21
CA ASN A 261 -3.21 -15.23 34.21
C ASN A 261 -2.44 -14.48 33.10
N ASN A 262 -3.08 -14.23 31.96
CA ASN A 262 -2.50 -13.51 30.82
C ASN A 262 -2.78 -12.00 30.84
N THR A 263 -3.54 -11.48 31.81
CA THR A 263 -3.85 -10.03 31.86
C THR A 263 -2.63 -9.20 32.22
N GLY A 264 -1.84 -9.66 33.20
CA GLY A 264 -0.61 -8.97 33.65
C GLY A 264 0.60 -9.26 32.75
N SER A 265 1.60 -8.39 32.78
CA SER A 265 2.88 -8.60 32.10
C SER A 265 3.77 -9.62 32.83
N ASP A 266 4.54 -10.38 32.07
CA ASP A 266 5.53 -11.36 32.52
C ASP A 266 6.63 -11.35 31.48
N TYR A 267 7.50 -10.34 31.59
CA TYR A 267 8.60 -10.19 30.65
C TYR A 267 9.71 -11.18 31.00
N THR A 268 10.15 -11.94 30.01
CA THR A 268 11.36 -12.76 30.11
C THR A 268 12.57 -11.85 30.41
N ASP A 269 13.59 -12.34 31.12
CA ASP A 269 14.73 -11.54 31.62
C ASP A 269 15.44 -10.63 30.59
N ASN A 270 15.32 -10.91 29.29
CA ASN A 270 15.92 -10.12 28.22
C ASN A 270 14.96 -9.11 27.56
N GLU A 271 13.68 -9.16 27.90
CA GLU A 271 12.61 -8.42 27.24
C GLU A 271 12.04 -7.33 28.15
N ASN A 272 11.51 -6.28 27.53
CA ASN A 272 10.85 -5.21 28.24
C ASN A 272 9.75 -4.60 27.38
N TRP A 273 9.00 -3.66 27.94
CA TRP A 273 7.93 -2.99 27.22
C TRP A 273 8.38 -2.35 25.88
N PHE A 274 9.58 -1.77 25.83
CA PHE A 274 10.11 -1.14 24.62
C PHE A 274 10.53 -2.16 23.55
N THR A 275 11.04 -3.33 23.94
CA THR A 275 11.37 -4.39 22.97
C THR A 275 10.11 -4.92 22.33
N VAL A 276 9.08 -5.22 23.13
CA VAL A 276 7.79 -5.70 22.63
C VAL A 276 7.11 -4.64 21.75
N PHE A 277 7.12 -3.37 22.17
CA PHE A 277 6.64 -2.26 21.33
C PHE A 277 7.41 -2.16 20.01
N GLY A 278 8.74 -2.28 20.05
CA GLY A 278 9.60 -2.24 18.86
C GLY A 278 9.34 -3.40 17.88
N VAL A 279 8.95 -4.57 18.37
CA VAL A 279 8.55 -5.71 17.54
C VAL A 279 7.18 -5.50 16.91
N PHE A 280 6.23 -4.86 17.61
CA PHE A 280 4.89 -4.62 17.08
C PHE A 280 4.81 -3.41 16.14
N PHE A 281 5.59 -2.35 16.41
CA PHE A 281 5.51 -1.07 15.69
C PHE A 281 5.58 -1.19 14.16
N PRO A 282 6.42 -2.05 13.55
CA PRO A 282 6.48 -2.18 12.10
C PRO A 282 5.15 -2.63 11.46
N ALA A 283 4.25 -3.27 12.23
CA ALA A 283 2.92 -3.67 11.74
C ALA A 283 2.04 -2.49 11.31
N MET A 284 2.34 -1.27 11.74
CA MET A 284 1.60 -0.06 11.34
C MET A 284 2.33 0.80 10.29
N THR A 285 3.57 0.46 9.94
CA THR A 285 4.41 1.30 9.06
C THR A 285 3.91 1.36 7.61
N GLY A 286 3.08 0.40 7.20
CA GLY A 286 2.45 0.32 5.89
C GLY A 286 1.33 1.33 5.62
N ILE A 287 0.98 2.17 6.60
CA ILE A 287 -0.18 3.08 6.54
C ILE A 287 -0.11 4.12 5.42
N LEU A 288 1.09 4.44 4.92
CA LEU A 288 1.31 5.41 3.83
C LEU A 288 1.21 4.78 2.43
N ALA A 289 0.90 3.49 2.32
CA ALA A 289 0.76 2.80 1.04
C ALA A 289 -0.31 3.44 0.13
N GLY A 290 -1.40 3.94 0.72
CA GLY A 290 -2.44 4.67 0.00
C GLY A 290 -1.95 5.94 -0.68
N ILE A 291 -1.07 6.70 -0.01
CA ILE A 291 -0.45 7.92 -0.58
C ILE A 291 0.53 7.54 -1.71
N ASN A 292 1.24 6.43 -1.59
CA ASN A 292 2.15 5.97 -2.66
C ASN A 292 1.42 5.62 -3.97
N MET A 293 0.11 5.41 -3.94
CA MET A 293 -0.73 5.18 -5.11
C MET A 293 -1.41 6.44 -5.63
N SER A 294 -1.06 7.64 -5.13
CA SER A 294 -1.74 8.89 -5.47
C SER A 294 -1.86 9.16 -6.97
N GLY A 295 -0.85 8.76 -7.77
CA GLY A 295 -0.85 8.93 -9.22
C GLY A 295 -1.70 7.92 -9.99
N ASP A 296 -2.19 6.86 -9.32
CA ASP A 296 -2.97 5.77 -9.91
C ASP A 296 -4.47 5.85 -9.53
N LEU A 297 -4.91 6.90 -8.81
CA LEU A 297 -6.28 7.06 -8.30
C LEU A 297 -7.13 8.01 -9.15
N HIS A 298 -8.44 7.74 -9.20
CA HIS A 298 -9.40 8.62 -9.89
C HIS A 298 -9.58 9.96 -9.17
N ASN A 299 -9.74 9.96 -7.85
CA ASN A 299 -9.84 11.21 -7.06
C ASN A 299 -8.98 11.13 -5.79
N PRO A 300 -7.67 11.42 -5.89
CA PRO A 300 -6.72 11.25 -4.79
C PRO A 300 -7.11 12.02 -3.51
N SER A 301 -7.63 13.26 -3.65
CA SER A 301 -7.99 14.11 -2.51
C SER A 301 -9.16 13.55 -1.68
N ARG A 302 -10.05 12.75 -2.28
CA ARG A 302 -11.13 12.07 -1.56
C ARG A 302 -10.79 10.62 -1.21
N ASP A 303 -10.09 9.93 -2.11
CA ASP A 303 -9.87 8.49 -2.01
C ASP A 303 -8.85 8.13 -0.93
N ILE A 304 -7.78 8.94 -0.80
CA ILE A 304 -6.73 8.72 0.20
C ILE A 304 -7.29 8.83 1.64
N PRO A 305 -8.00 9.90 2.02
CA PRO A 305 -8.50 10.04 3.39
C PRO A 305 -9.47 8.93 3.78
N VAL A 306 -10.46 8.65 2.94
CA VAL A 306 -11.50 7.67 3.24
C VAL A 306 -10.91 6.26 3.29
N GLY A 307 -10.12 5.87 2.29
CA GLY A 307 -9.56 4.52 2.21
C GLY A 307 -8.55 4.25 3.32
N THR A 308 -7.68 5.21 3.63
CA THR A 308 -6.65 5.03 4.67
C THR A 308 -7.27 4.97 6.06
N LEU A 309 -8.19 5.88 6.41
CA LEU A 309 -8.83 5.88 7.73
C LEU A 309 -9.71 4.63 7.94
N ALA A 310 -10.43 4.19 6.89
CA ALA A 310 -11.18 2.93 6.94
C ALA A 310 -10.25 1.74 7.21
N SER A 311 -9.11 1.66 6.52
CA SER A 311 -8.13 0.58 6.69
C SER A 311 -7.55 0.54 8.09
N VAL A 312 -7.21 1.71 8.64
CA VAL A 312 -6.69 1.86 10.01
C VAL A 312 -7.72 1.38 11.04
N GLY A 313 -8.98 1.81 10.90
CA GLY A 313 -10.06 1.38 11.79
C GLY A 313 -10.32 -0.13 11.73
N THR A 314 -10.39 -0.70 10.52
CA THR A 314 -10.57 -2.14 10.33
C THR A 314 -9.40 -2.94 10.91
N SER A 315 -8.17 -2.51 10.64
CA SER A 315 -6.96 -3.17 11.15
C SER A 315 -6.89 -3.12 12.68
N PHE A 316 -7.19 -1.96 13.28
CA PHE A 316 -7.24 -1.81 14.74
C PHE A 316 -8.22 -2.80 15.38
N PHE A 317 -9.43 -2.91 14.82
CA PHE A 317 -10.43 -3.85 15.33
C PHE A 317 -9.96 -5.31 15.24
N ILE A 318 -9.33 -5.70 14.13
CA ILE A 318 -8.81 -7.06 13.94
C ILE A 318 -7.64 -7.33 14.91
N TYR A 319 -6.74 -6.38 15.12
CA TYR A 319 -5.63 -6.54 16.07
C TYR A 319 -6.13 -6.74 17.50
N MET A 320 -7.18 -6.02 17.89
CA MET A 320 -7.83 -6.18 19.19
C MET A 320 -8.44 -7.58 19.34
N ILE A 321 -9.09 -8.10 18.30
CA ILE A 321 -9.61 -9.48 18.29
C ILE A 321 -8.48 -10.48 18.47
N PHE A 322 -7.36 -10.31 17.77
CA PHE A 322 -6.24 -11.25 17.84
C PHE A 322 -5.59 -11.24 19.24
N VAL A 323 -5.34 -10.05 19.79
CA VAL A 323 -4.74 -9.87 21.12
C VAL A 323 -5.61 -10.49 22.20
N VAL A 324 -6.91 -10.15 22.23
CA VAL A 324 -7.84 -10.67 23.24
C VAL A 324 -8.13 -12.15 23.00
N GLY A 325 -8.29 -12.56 21.74
CA GLY A 325 -8.58 -13.94 21.34
C GLY A 325 -7.47 -14.90 21.76
N LEU A 326 -6.22 -14.62 21.38
CA LEU A 326 -5.08 -15.45 21.76
C LEU A 326 -4.84 -15.43 23.27
N GLY A 327 -4.94 -14.26 23.91
CA GLY A 327 -4.76 -14.14 25.36
C GLY A 327 -5.83 -14.85 26.19
N ALA A 328 -7.07 -14.96 25.69
CA ALA A 328 -8.16 -15.63 26.41
C ALA A 328 -8.19 -17.15 26.19
N THR A 329 -7.63 -17.64 25.08
CA THR A 329 -7.71 -19.05 24.65
C THR A 329 -6.45 -19.85 24.94
N CYS A 330 -5.28 -19.22 24.92
CA CYS A 330 -3.99 -19.90 25.03
C CYS A 330 -3.41 -19.80 26.44
N GLN A 331 -2.66 -20.84 26.85
CA GLN A 331 -1.83 -20.81 28.04
C GLN A 331 -0.59 -19.95 27.81
N ARG A 332 -0.12 -19.31 28.88
CA ARG A 332 0.99 -18.35 28.81
C ARG A 332 2.28 -18.94 28.24
N TRP A 333 2.65 -20.15 28.68
CA TRP A 333 3.88 -20.81 28.21
C TRP A 333 3.85 -21.06 26.69
N ALA A 334 2.67 -21.37 26.12
CA ALA A 334 2.52 -21.59 24.69
C ALA A 334 2.66 -20.27 23.92
N LEU A 335 2.14 -19.16 24.47
CA LEU A 335 2.32 -17.82 23.90
C LEU A 335 3.80 -17.39 23.85
N HIS A 336 4.62 -17.76 24.84
CA HIS A 336 6.06 -17.44 24.83
C HIS A 336 6.88 -18.31 23.87
N THR A 337 6.53 -19.59 23.74
CA THR A 337 7.38 -20.57 23.08
C THR A 337 7.01 -20.83 21.62
N ASP A 338 5.73 -20.73 21.27
CA ASP A 338 5.23 -21.09 19.95
C ASP A 338 4.83 -19.85 19.14
N TYR A 339 5.73 -19.40 18.26
CA TYR A 339 5.45 -18.31 17.33
C TYR A 339 4.36 -18.63 16.28
N MET A 340 4.00 -19.91 16.10
CA MET A 340 2.93 -20.34 15.23
C MET A 340 1.63 -20.63 15.98
N ILE A 341 1.50 -20.21 17.24
CA ILE A 341 0.30 -20.46 18.06
C ILE A 341 -0.98 -19.97 17.38
N ALA A 342 -0.93 -18.87 16.63
CA ALA A 342 -2.08 -18.39 15.87
C ALA A 342 -2.58 -19.43 14.85
N ALA A 343 -1.69 -20.15 14.17
CA ALA A 343 -2.07 -21.22 13.23
C ALA A 343 -2.72 -22.42 13.93
N LYS A 344 -2.38 -22.67 15.20
CA LYS A 344 -2.97 -23.74 16.01
C LYS A 344 -4.34 -23.36 16.59
N VAL A 345 -4.57 -22.08 16.82
CA VAL A 345 -5.87 -21.54 17.27
C VAL A 345 -6.85 -21.37 16.11
N SER A 346 -6.36 -21.19 14.89
CA SER A 346 -7.20 -20.99 13.69
C SER A 346 -8.04 -22.24 13.37
N ALA A 347 -9.26 -22.02 12.84
CA ALA A 347 -10.18 -23.12 12.54
C ALA A 347 -9.65 -23.98 11.37
N ILE A 348 -9.05 -23.34 10.37
CA ILE A 348 -8.40 -24.00 9.24
C ILE A 348 -6.95 -23.49 9.20
N GLY A 349 -6.05 -24.14 9.94
CA GLY A 349 -4.64 -23.71 10.03
C GLY A 349 -3.96 -23.46 8.68
N VAL A 350 -4.31 -24.23 7.64
CA VAL A 350 -3.83 -24.02 6.26
C VAL A 350 -4.25 -22.67 5.68
N LEU A 351 -5.46 -22.21 5.98
CA LEU A 351 -5.96 -20.90 5.53
C LEU A 351 -5.21 -19.76 6.22
N LEU A 352 -4.91 -19.90 7.51
CA LEU A 352 -4.09 -18.91 8.22
C LEU A 352 -2.67 -18.86 7.67
N LEU A 353 -2.05 -20.01 7.40
CA LEU A 353 -0.73 -20.08 6.77
C LEU A 353 -0.74 -19.47 5.37
N ALA A 354 -1.78 -19.72 4.57
CA ALA A 354 -1.96 -19.07 3.28
C ALA A 354 -2.05 -17.55 3.43
N GLY A 355 -2.82 -17.04 4.38
CA GLY A 355 -2.94 -15.62 4.69
C GLY A 355 -1.60 -15.00 5.12
N LEU A 356 -0.85 -15.69 5.98
CA LEU A 356 0.51 -15.30 6.40
C LEU A 356 1.47 -15.17 5.20
N TYR A 357 1.51 -16.18 4.33
CA TYR A 357 2.40 -16.18 3.18
C TYR A 357 2.02 -15.12 2.16
N ILE A 358 0.72 -14.95 1.91
CA ILE A 358 0.20 -13.92 1.02
C ILE A 358 0.49 -12.52 1.56
N SER A 359 0.27 -12.30 2.86
CA SER A 359 0.61 -11.04 3.54
C SER A 359 2.10 -10.70 3.35
N ALA A 360 2.99 -11.64 3.67
CA ALA A 360 4.43 -11.41 3.55
C ALA A 360 4.86 -11.10 2.11
N MET A 361 4.36 -11.86 1.14
CA MET A 361 4.69 -11.66 -0.27
C MET A 361 4.15 -10.34 -0.79
N SER A 362 2.89 -10.01 -0.49
CA SER A 362 2.24 -8.78 -0.99
C SER A 362 2.83 -7.51 -0.40
N ALA A 363 3.16 -7.49 0.89
CA ALA A 363 3.87 -6.37 1.52
C ALA A 363 5.26 -6.14 0.90
N CYS A 364 6.04 -7.21 0.67
CA CYS A 364 7.36 -7.06 0.06
C CYS A 364 7.29 -6.73 -1.45
N LEU A 365 6.29 -7.23 -2.19
CA LEU A 365 5.99 -6.74 -3.54
C LEU A 365 5.72 -5.23 -3.52
N GLY A 366 4.90 -4.76 -2.57
CA GLY A 366 4.66 -3.36 -2.23
C GLY A 366 5.93 -2.52 -2.17
N SER A 367 6.82 -2.88 -1.25
CA SER A 367 8.07 -2.15 -1.02
C SER A 367 9.03 -2.25 -2.21
N LEU A 368 9.05 -3.36 -2.95
CA LEU A 368 9.95 -3.57 -4.10
C LEU A 368 9.61 -2.69 -5.30
N TYR A 369 8.36 -2.32 -5.53
CA TYR A 369 8.01 -1.37 -6.60
C TYR A 369 7.95 0.08 -6.10
N ALA A 370 7.50 0.32 -4.87
CA ALA A 370 7.32 1.68 -4.35
C ALA A 370 8.65 2.38 -4.11
N THR A 371 9.64 1.67 -3.56
CA THR A 371 10.95 2.25 -3.20
C THR A 371 11.72 2.74 -4.43
N PRO A 372 11.87 1.95 -5.53
CA PRO A 372 12.53 2.43 -6.73
C PRO A 372 11.83 3.61 -7.40
N ARG A 373 10.48 3.67 -7.37
CA ARG A 373 9.71 4.81 -7.90
C ARG A 373 10.06 6.10 -7.15
N ILE A 374 10.17 6.03 -5.82
CA ILE A 374 10.56 7.19 -5.00
C ILE A 374 12.00 7.61 -5.32
N ILE A 375 12.93 6.66 -5.41
CA ILE A 375 14.34 6.93 -5.76
C ILE A 375 14.46 7.54 -7.17
N GLN A 376 13.67 7.05 -8.13
CA GLN A 376 13.63 7.56 -9.48
C GLN A 376 13.10 9.01 -9.53
N SER A 377 12.04 9.32 -8.77
CA SER A 377 11.52 10.69 -8.64
C SER A 377 12.59 11.63 -8.08
N MET A 378 13.28 11.22 -7.00
CA MET A 378 14.39 11.98 -6.41
C MET A 378 15.54 12.22 -7.40
N ALA A 379 15.86 11.22 -8.23
CA ALA A 379 16.90 11.31 -9.24
C ALA A 379 16.50 12.27 -10.38
N ASN A 380 15.23 12.27 -10.79
CA ASN A 380 14.70 13.18 -11.82
C ASN A 380 14.70 14.64 -11.35
N GLU A 381 14.41 14.88 -10.07
CA GLU A 381 14.50 16.20 -9.44
C GLU A 381 15.95 16.65 -9.16
N ASN A 382 16.97 15.83 -9.49
CA ASN A 382 18.39 16.07 -9.21
C ASN A 382 18.67 16.47 -7.74
N VAL A 383 17.92 15.91 -6.79
CA VAL A 383 18.09 16.22 -5.35
C VAL A 383 19.47 15.79 -4.85
N ILE A 384 19.94 14.61 -5.32
CA ILE A 384 21.27 14.08 -5.04
C ILE A 384 21.98 13.82 -6.37
N PRO A 385 23.00 14.63 -6.75
CA PRO A 385 23.65 14.52 -8.05
C PRO A 385 24.22 13.13 -8.38
N ILE A 386 24.68 12.38 -7.36
CA ILE A 386 25.23 11.04 -7.54
C ILE A 386 24.18 10.00 -7.95
N LEU A 387 22.89 10.23 -7.65
CA LEU A 387 21.79 9.32 -7.96
C LEU A 387 21.18 9.56 -9.34
N LYS A 388 21.66 10.55 -10.10
CA LYS A 388 21.09 10.94 -11.41
C LYS A 388 20.98 9.78 -12.41
N PHE A 389 21.87 8.79 -12.33
CA PHE A 389 21.82 7.62 -13.20
C PHE A 389 20.57 6.74 -12.95
N LEU A 390 19.99 6.77 -11.75
CA LEU A 390 18.78 6.02 -11.37
C LEU A 390 17.48 6.64 -11.90
N GLY A 391 17.52 7.86 -12.44
CA GLY A 391 16.34 8.52 -13.02
C GLY A 391 15.89 7.90 -14.35
N LYS A 392 16.78 7.21 -15.06
CA LYS A 392 16.47 6.54 -16.33
C LYS A 392 15.58 5.32 -16.10
N GLY A 393 14.31 5.42 -16.44
CA GLY A 393 13.40 4.27 -16.51
C GLY A 393 13.77 3.34 -17.66
N VAL A 394 13.55 2.03 -17.46
CA VAL A 394 13.63 1.01 -18.52
C VAL A 394 12.29 0.89 -19.21
#